data_AF-A0A5C5SEC8-F1
#
_entry.id   AF-A0A5C5SEC8-F1
#
_cell.length_a   1.000
_cell.length_b   1.000
_cell.length_c   1.000
_cell.angle_alpha   90.00
_cell.angle_beta   90.00
_cell.angle_gamma   90.00
#
_symmetry.space_group_name_H-M   'P 1'
#
loop_
_entity.id
_entity.type
_entity.pdbx_description
1 polymer ?
#
loop_
_entity_poly.entity_id
_entity_poly.type
_entity_poly.pdbx_seq_one_letter_code
_entity_poly.pdbx_strand_id
1 'polypeptide(L)'
;MSKWYATYRLRGAARVLIKQNRRADADVVLQFGLSIQPTHYGLLVDHAWNAQRDGRLSDALARWMAVWKEKRRNPRIPCRIARLSRELGQFDHASEVIGEAQRLFPNNAAVLGEAARIAEMRGDWAASERLWRRAVDRPIASASTMSAYAQTLFVLSRFDEFDQFMKSAPRRHRRHRGFLALQAMRTASQQRWDEALALWSEFRRRYPRDKMGWEHYGRTLHARDLALADGKVGEPDASAAAGPVAPQKIEVVADEDARSLLLGFESLGENCEFGLVQRRFGAEPLGLLRFNNVQLGSLLTALASQFQDMGEPATTEMVPFMNEYFIQDRRWGLAMHTFLFVGQQDPDVLYKKLCRRIAYLKDKLLSDLAEGRKVFVFTGQSLTMDGLRALHAALETFGPVKLLHTRVVTADAAGFPDGRAGEVVSIDRGLFVGYLRRPGVTAGNDWDIAFEDWLAICRKVRSLVDASSVAAAA
;
A
#
# COMPACT_ATOMS: atom_id res chain seq x y z
N MET A 1 -58.79 -6.76 0.16
CA MET A 1 -57.62 -6.11 0.79
C MET A 1 -57.04 -5.12 -0.22
N SER A 2 -56.89 -3.83 0.10
CA SER A 2 -56.44 -2.84 -0.91
C SER A 2 -55.00 -3.11 -1.34
N LYS A 3 -54.65 -2.84 -2.61
CA LYS A 3 -53.28 -2.96 -3.14
C LYS A 3 -52.25 -2.23 -2.25
N TRP A 4 -52.65 -1.08 -1.71
CA TRP A 4 -51.85 -0.30 -0.76
C TRP A 4 -51.52 -1.06 0.53
N TYR A 5 -52.52 -1.72 1.13
CA TYR A 5 -52.34 -2.47 2.38
C TYR A 5 -51.45 -3.71 2.19
N ALA A 6 -51.60 -4.41 1.06
CA ALA A 6 -50.74 -5.54 0.70
C ALA A 6 -49.28 -5.11 0.53
N THR A 7 -49.02 -4.04 -0.22
CA THR A 7 -47.66 -3.51 -0.45
C THR A 7 -46.99 -3.02 0.85
N TYR A 8 -47.76 -2.40 1.76
CA TYR A 8 -47.24 -1.98 3.07
C TYR A 8 -46.76 -3.17 3.91
N ARG A 9 -47.56 -4.25 3.98
CA ARG A 9 -47.20 -5.47 4.70
C ARG A 9 -45.98 -6.16 4.09
N LEU A 10 -45.91 -6.26 2.76
CA LEU A 10 -44.77 -6.87 2.05
C LEU A 10 -43.45 -6.12 2.33
N ARG A 11 -43.49 -4.77 2.28
CA ARG A 11 -42.32 -3.95 2.63
C ARG A 11 -41.88 -4.16 4.09
N GLY A 12 -42.84 -4.27 5.01
CA GLY A 12 -42.58 -4.59 6.42
C GLY A 12 -41.88 -5.94 6.58
N ALA A 13 -42.42 -6.98 5.96
CA ALA A 13 -41.86 -8.34 5.99
C ALA A 13 -40.42 -8.38 5.42
N ALA A 14 -40.18 -7.75 4.26
CA ALA A 14 -38.85 -7.67 3.68
C ALA A 14 -37.82 -7.03 4.61
N ARG A 15 -38.19 -5.95 5.33
CA ARG A 15 -37.29 -5.29 6.28
C ARG A 15 -36.94 -6.16 7.49
N VAL A 16 -37.87 -7.00 7.94
CA VAL A 16 -37.60 -7.98 9.00
C VAL A 16 -36.59 -9.02 8.51
N LEU A 17 -36.80 -9.57 7.31
CA LEU A 17 -35.87 -10.54 6.70
C LEU A 17 -34.46 -9.95 6.52
N ILE A 18 -34.34 -8.68 6.09
CA ILE A 18 -33.05 -7.98 5.99
C ILE A 18 -32.34 -7.90 7.35
N LYS A 19 -33.07 -7.58 8.43
CA LYS A 19 -32.50 -7.52 9.78
C LYS A 19 -32.02 -8.88 10.28
N GLN A 20 -32.66 -9.97 9.82
CA GLN A 20 -32.26 -11.35 10.11
C GLN A 20 -31.14 -11.86 9.19
N ASN A 21 -30.56 -11.00 8.34
CA ASN A 21 -29.58 -11.36 7.33
C ASN A 21 -30.09 -12.35 6.26
N ARG A 22 -31.41 -12.56 6.15
CA ARG A 22 -32.08 -13.41 5.15
C ARG A 22 -32.32 -12.62 3.86
N ARG A 23 -31.24 -12.24 3.18
CA ARG A 23 -31.27 -11.29 2.06
C ARG A 23 -31.91 -11.84 0.79
N ALA A 24 -31.72 -13.13 0.49
CA ALA A 24 -32.36 -13.78 -0.66
C ALA A 24 -33.89 -13.80 -0.51
N ASP A 25 -34.39 -14.20 0.66
CA ASP A 25 -35.83 -14.20 0.96
C ASP A 25 -36.42 -12.79 0.91
N ALA A 26 -35.70 -11.80 1.46
CA ALA A 26 -36.10 -10.41 1.37
C ALA A 26 -36.20 -9.94 -0.10
N ASP A 27 -35.29 -10.39 -0.96
CA ASP A 27 -35.30 -10.06 -2.39
C ASP A 27 -36.58 -10.56 -3.06
N VAL A 28 -36.95 -11.82 -2.82
CA VAL A 28 -38.18 -12.43 -3.35
C VAL A 28 -39.42 -11.65 -2.92
N VAL A 29 -39.51 -11.28 -1.63
CA VAL A 29 -40.63 -10.50 -1.11
C VAL A 29 -40.71 -9.11 -1.73
N LEU A 30 -39.56 -8.45 -1.93
CA LEU A 30 -39.49 -7.13 -2.55
C LEU A 30 -39.87 -7.19 -4.03
N GLN A 31 -39.38 -8.20 -4.76
CA GLN A 31 -39.71 -8.43 -6.16
C GLN A 31 -41.20 -8.72 -6.34
N PHE A 32 -41.80 -9.54 -5.48
CA PHE A 32 -43.24 -9.79 -5.48
C PHE A 32 -44.04 -8.52 -5.17
N GLY A 33 -43.61 -7.72 -4.20
CA GLY A 33 -44.24 -6.42 -3.93
C GLY A 33 -44.19 -5.48 -5.14
N LEU A 34 -43.08 -5.48 -5.88
CA LEU A 34 -42.90 -4.69 -7.09
C LEU A 34 -43.69 -5.23 -8.30
N SER A 35 -43.99 -6.52 -8.38
CA SER A 35 -44.88 -7.05 -9.43
C SER A 35 -46.33 -6.57 -9.23
N ILE A 36 -46.75 -6.36 -7.98
CA ILE A 36 -48.07 -5.79 -7.64
C ILE A 36 -48.10 -4.28 -7.86
N GLN A 37 -47.03 -3.57 -7.46
CA GLN A 37 -46.92 -2.12 -7.60
C GLN A 37 -45.51 -1.69 -8.07
N PRO A 38 -45.28 -1.66 -9.40
CA PRO A 38 -43.94 -1.44 -9.98
C PRO A 38 -43.29 -0.11 -9.62
N THR A 39 -44.09 0.93 -9.40
CA THR A 39 -43.64 2.30 -9.10
C THR A 39 -43.61 2.61 -7.60
N HIS A 40 -43.79 1.61 -6.73
CA HIS A 40 -43.80 1.85 -5.28
C HIS A 40 -42.40 2.23 -4.78
N TYR A 41 -42.16 3.54 -4.65
CA TYR A 41 -40.87 4.13 -4.29
C TYR A 41 -40.19 3.47 -3.07
N GLY A 42 -40.95 3.18 -2.02
CA GLY A 42 -40.41 2.58 -0.81
C GLY A 42 -39.89 1.16 -1.01
N LEU A 43 -40.49 0.39 -1.92
CA LEU A 43 -40.05 -0.96 -2.27
C LEU A 43 -38.83 -0.90 -3.19
N LEU A 44 -38.83 0.00 -4.19
CA LEU A 44 -37.69 0.22 -5.07
C LEU A 44 -36.42 0.55 -4.26
N VAL A 45 -36.53 1.44 -3.28
CA VAL A 45 -35.42 1.82 -2.40
C VAL A 45 -34.94 0.64 -1.54
N ASP A 46 -35.84 -0.09 -0.90
CA ASP A 46 -35.45 -1.23 -0.05
C ASP A 46 -34.85 -2.37 -0.90
N HIS A 47 -35.34 -2.57 -2.13
CA HIS A 47 -34.82 -3.55 -3.10
C HIS A 47 -33.42 -3.22 -3.62
N ALA A 48 -33.14 -1.94 -3.89
CA ALA A 48 -31.82 -1.47 -4.26
C ALA A 48 -30.81 -1.62 -3.09
N TRP A 49 -31.25 -1.28 -1.87
CA TRP A 49 -30.42 -1.46 -0.67
C TRP A 49 -30.11 -2.92 -0.36
N ASN A 50 -31.07 -3.83 -0.55
CA ASN A 50 -30.87 -5.26 -0.33
C ASN A 50 -29.75 -5.79 -1.23
N ALA A 51 -29.84 -5.54 -2.54
CA ALA A 51 -28.79 -5.93 -3.50
C ALA A 51 -27.42 -5.32 -3.16
N GLN A 52 -27.38 -4.03 -2.83
CA GLN A 52 -26.11 -3.36 -2.54
C GLN A 52 -25.41 -3.93 -1.29
N ARG A 53 -26.18 -4.26 -0.23
CA ARG A 53 -25.63 -4.87 1.00
C ARG A 53 -25.19 -6.31 0.79
N ASP A 54 -25.77 -6.97 -0.20
CA ASP A 54 -25.45 -8.34 -0.60
C ASP A 54 -24.24 -8.41 -1.56
N GLY A 55 -23.67 -7.26 -1.94
CA GLY A 55 -22.54 -7.20 -2.87
C GLY A 55 -22.91 -7.38 -4.35
N ARG A 56 -24.21 -7.49 -4.68
CA ARG A 56 -24.70 -7.58 -6.06
C ARG A 56 -24.73 -6.20 -6.70
N LEU A 57 -23.55 -5.66 -7.04
CA LEU A 57 -23.38 -4.27 -7.46
C LEU A 57 -24.12 -3.94 -8.77
N SER A 58 -24.12 -4.84 -9.75
CA SER A 58 -24.85 -4.65 -11.03
C SER A 58 -26.36 -4.58 -10.82
N ASP A 59 -26.92 -5.47 -9.99
CA ASP A 59 -28.34 -5.45 -9.62
C ASP A 59 -28.69 -4.18 -8.85
N ALA A 60 -27.84 -3.80 -7.89
CA ALA A 60 -28.01 -2.59 -7.11
C ALA A 60 -28.03 -1.35 -8.01
N LEU A 61 -27.12 -1.27 -8.99
CA LEU A 61 -27.08 -0.18 -9.96
C LEU A 61 -28.38 -0.07 -10.74
N ALA A 62 -28.85 -1.17 -11.35
CA ALA A 62 -30.10 -1.20 -12.11
C ALA A 62 -31.31 -0.79 -11.25
N ARG A 63 -31.36 -1.27 -10.00
CA ARG A 63 -32.45 -0.96 -9.05
C ARG A 63 -32.41 0.50 -8.59
N TRP A 64 -31.22 1.07 -8.37
CA TRP A 64 -31.09 2.50 -8.06
C TRP A 64 -31.47 3.39 -9.26
N MET A 65 -31.16 2.97 -10.49
CA MET A 65 -31.63 3.67 -11.69
C MET A 65 -33.17 3.67 -11.78
N ALA A 66 -33.83 2.56 -11.42
CA ALA A 66 -35.29 2.53 -11.33
C ALA A 66 -35.84 3.51 -10.27
N VAL A 67 -35.19 3.61 -9.10
CA VAL A 67 -35.53 4.62 -8.07
C VAL A 67 -35.39 6.04 -8.64
N TRP A 68 -34.32 6.31 -9.40
CA TRP A 68 -34.05 7.63 -9.98
C TRP A 68 -35.05 7.99 -11.08
N LYS A 69 -35.42 7.02 -11.93
CA LYS A 69 -36.43 7.18 -12.97
C LYS A 69 -37.80 7.52 -12.38
N GLU A 70 -38.16 6.88 -11.27
CA GLU A 70 -39.45 7.09 -10.60
C GLU A 70 -39.56 8.48 -9.95
N LYS A 71 -38.57 8.90 -9.14
CA LYS A 71 -38.60 10.20 -8.44
C LYS A 71 -37.26 10.92 -8.42
N ARG A 72 -37.13 11.95 -9.27
CA ARG A 72 -35.95 12.82 -9.39
C ARG A 72 -35.84 13.93 -8.35
N ARG A 73 -36.08 13.63 -7.07
CA ARG A 73 -36.09 14.65 -5.99
C ARG A 73 -34.92 14.55 -5.01
N ASN A 74 -34.27 13.40 -4.95
CA ASN A 74 -33.23 13.14 -3.96
C ASN A 74 -31.84 13.10 -4.62
N PRO A 75 -30.99 14.12 -4.41
CA PRO A 75 -29.66 14.21 -5.03
C PRO A 75 -28.73 13.07 -4.60
N ARG A 76 -29.01 12.37 -3.49
CA ARG A 76 -28.20 11.23 -3.05
C ARG A 76 -28.34 10.01 -3.96
N ILE A 77 -29.43 9.87 -4.70
CA ILE A 77 -29.66 8.73 -5.60
C ILE A 77 -28.69 8.75 -6.79
N PRO A 78 -28.59 9.83 -7.59
CA PRO A 78 -27.62 9.86 -8.69
C PRO A 78 -26.17 9.82 -8.19
N CYS A 79 -25.86 10.38 -7.01
CA CYS A 79 -24.53 10.18 -6.39
C CYS A 79 -24.22 8.69 -6.12
N ARG A 80 -25.22 7.91 -5.69
CA ARG A 80 -25.07 6.46 -5.49
C ARG A 80 -24.88 5.71 -6.79
N ILE A 81 -25.70 6.03 -7.80
CA ILE A 81 -25.59 5.44 -9.14
C ILE A 81 -24.19 5.72 -9.69
N ALA A 82 -23.74 6.98 -9.69
CA ALA A 82 -22.41 7.35 -10.17
C ALA A 82 -21.28 6.62 -9.44
N ARG A 83 -21.39 6.43 -8.12
CA ARG A 83 -20.41 5.66 -7.33
C ARG A 83 -20.39 4.18 -7.73
N LEU A 84 -21.55 3.54 -7.82
CA LEU A 84 -21.66 2.14 -8.24
C LEU A 84 -21.15 1.95 -9.67
N SER A 85 -21.47 2.86 -10.59
CA SER A 85 -20.93 2.85 -11.95
C SER A 85 -19.40 2.91 -11.96
N ARG A 86 -18.78 3.77 -11.13
CA ARG A 86 -17.31 3.80 -10.96
C ARG A 86 -16.74 2.49 -10.41
N GLU A 87 -17.37 1.91 -9.39
CA GLU A 87 -16.94 0.64 -8.79
C GLU A 87 -17.01 -0.52 -9.80
N LEU A 88 -17.94 -0.43 -10.77
CA LEU A 88 -18.08 -1.36 -11.90
C LEU A 88 -17.23 -0.98 -13.13
N GLY A 89 -16.39 0.06 -13.05
CA GLY A 89 -15.56 0.53 -14.17
C GLY A 89 -16.30 1.30 -15.28
N GLN A 90 -17.59 1.61 -15.09
CA GLN A 90 -18.43 2.31 -16.07
C GLN A 90 -18.31 3.84 -15.91
N PHE A 91 -17.15 4.40 -16.28
CA PHE A 91 -16.82 5.81 -16.01
C PHE A 91 -17.66 6.81 -16.81
N ASP A 92 -18.02 6.49 -18.05
CA ASP A 92 -18.84 7.37 -18.88
C ASP A 92 -20.27 7.47 -18.34
N HIS A 93 -20.87 6.33 -18.00
CA HIS A 93 -22.16 6.30 -17.35
C HIS A 93 -22.16 7.05 -16.00
N ALA A 94 -21.11 6.91 -15.19
CA ALA A 94 -20.97 7.68 -13.95
C ALA A 94 -20.95 9.20 -14.21
N SER A 95 -20.27 9.62 -15.26
CA SER A 95 -20.12 11.01 -15.67
C SER A 95 -21.42 11.60 -16.21
N GLU A 96 -22.17 10.83 -17.01
CA GLU A 96 -23.48 11.24 -17.51
C GLU A 96 -24.48 11.46 -16.38
N VAL A 97 -24.59 10.47 -15.48
CA VAL A 97 -25.52 10.53 -14.33
C VAL A 97 -25.20 11.69 -13.42
N ILE A 98 -23.91 11.92 -13.11
CA ILE A 98 -23.55 13.04 -12.25
C ILE A 98 -23.72 14.38 -12.95
N GLY A 99 -23.45 14.47 -14.26
CA GLY A 99 -23.67 15.67 -15.04
C GLY A 99 -25.14 16.07 -15.10
N GLU A 100 -26.04 15.09 -15.23
CA GLU A 100 -27.48 15.32 -15.08
C GLU A 100 -27.84 15.81 -13.68
N ALA A 101 -27.31 15.15 -12.64
CA ALA A 101 -27.57 15.54 -11.26
C ALA A 101 -27.04 16.94 -10.94
N GLN A 102 -25.91 17.36 -11.52
CA GLN A 102 -25.40 18.72 -11.38
C GLN A 102 -26.32 19.75 -12.01
N ARG A 103 -26.95 19.45 -13.16
CA ARG A 103 -27.94 20.36 -13.76
C ARG A 103 -29.19 20.50 -12.87
N LEU A 104 -29.65 19.40 -12.27
CA LEU A 104 -30.84 19.40 -11.41
C LEU A 104 -30.59 19.94 -10.00
N PHE A 105 -29.36 19.78 -9.49
CA PHE A 105 -28.98 20.18 -8.13
C PHE A 105 -27.62 20.91 -8.10
N PRO A 106 -27.51 22.07 -8.77
CA PRO A 106 -26.22 22.72 -9.03
C PRO A 106 -25.42 23.12 -7.79
N ASN A 107 -26.09 23.27 -6.64
CA ASN A 107 -25.48 23.68 -5.37
C ASN A 107 -25.47 22.58 -4.30
N ASN A 108 -25.83 21.34 -4.64
CA ASN A 108 -25.83 20.25 -3.68
C ASN A 108 -24.40 19.73 -3.45
N ALA A 109 -23.91 19.82 -2.21
CA ALA A 109 -22.53 19.44 -1.85
C ALA A 109 -22.19 17.96 -2.17
N ALA A 110 -23.15 17.04 -2.06
CA ALA A 110 -22.90 15.64 -2.38
C ALA A 110 -22.72 15.43 -3.89
N VAL A 111 -23.55 16.10 -4.70
CA VAL A 111 -23.47 16.05 -6.17
C VAL A 111 -22.18 16.71 -6.65
N LEU A 112 -21.84 17.89 -6.13
CA LEU A 112 -20.58 18.56 -6.41
C LEU A 112 -19.38 17.68 -6.05
N GLY A 113 -19.44 17.02 -4.89
CA GLY A 113 -18.36 16.15 -4.45
C GLY A 113 -18.18 14.88 -5.29
N GLU A 114 -19.25 14.21 -5.69
CA GLU A 114 -19.10 13.07 -6.61
C GLU A 114 -18.63 13.51 -8.00
N ALA A 115 -19.07 14.67 -8.49
CA ALA A 115 -18.58 15.21 -9.75
C ALA A 115 -17.08 15.56 -9.67
N ALA A 116 -16.62 16.11 -8.54
CA ALA A 116 -15.22 16.38 -8.31
C ALA A 116 -14.39 15.08 -8.37
N ARG A 117 -14.83 14.00 -7.70
CA ARG A 117 -14.16 12.69 -7.79
C ARG A 117 -14.10 12.12 -9.20
N ILE A 118 -15.13 12.37 -10.02
CA ILE A 118 -15.15 11.95 -11.42
C ILE A 118 -14.13 12.76 -12.23
N ALA A 119 -14.00 14.06 -11.97
CA ALA A 119 -12.94 14.88 -12.57
C ALA A 119 -11.53 14.41 -12.16
N GLU A 120 -11.32 14.05 -10.89
CA GLU A 120 -10.04 13.48 -10.40
C GLU A 120 -9.67 12.20 -11.13
N MET A 121 -10.63 11.29 -11.35
CA MET A 121 -10.37 10.05 -12.11
C MET A 121 -9.95 10.29 -13.56
N ARG A 122 -10.42 11.39 -14.14
CA ARG A 122 -10.08 11.81 -15.51
C ARG A 122 -8.78 12.63 -15.56
N GLY A 123 -8.14 12.86 -14.41
CA GLY A 123 -6.94 13.70 -14.30
C GLY A 123 -7.20 15.20 -14.40
N ASP A 124 -8.47 15.65 -14.47
CA ASP A 124 -8.83 17.07 -14.47
C ASP A 124 -8.89 17.59 -13.02
N TRP A 125 -7.71 17.70 -12.42
CA TRP A 125 -7.55 18.18 -11.04
C TRP A 125 -7.99 19.63 -10.86
N ALA A 126 -7.90 20.45 -11.91
CA ALA A 126 -8.36 21.84 -11.89
C ALA A 126 -9.89 21.92 -11.80
N ALA A 127 -10.63 21.11 -12.56
CA ALA A 127 -12.08 21.02 -12.43
C ALA A 127 -12.49 20.42 -11.08
N SER A 128 -11.78 19.39 -10.60
CA SER A 128 -12.01 18.83 -9.27
C SER A 128 -11.91 19.89 -8.18
N GLU A 129 -10.84 20.68 -8.19
CA GLU A 129 -10.60 21.73 -7.19
C GLU A 129 -11.74 22.75 -7.17
N ARG A 130 -12.19 23.24 -8.34
CA ARG A 130 -13.32 24.17 -8.44
C ARG A 130 -14.61 23.57 -7.87
N LEU A 131 -14.86 22.29 -8.12
CA LEU A 131 -16.06 21.59 -7.64
C LEU A 131 -16.01 21.35 -6.12
N TRP A 132 -14.86 20.94 -5.60
CA TRP A 132 -14.66 20.76 -4.17
C TRP A 132 -14.77 22.08 -3.41
N ARG A 133 -14.12 23.14 -3.89
CA ARG A 133 -14.21 24.49 -3.30
C ARG A 133 -15.67 24.90 -3.13
N ARG A 134 -16.46 24.82 -4.22
CA ARG A 134 -17.90 25.11 -4.20
C ARG A 134 -18.69 24.23 -3.21
N ALA A 135 -18.28 22.98 -3.02
CA ALA A 135 -18.90 22.05 -2.08
C ALA A 135 -18.56 22.38 -0.62
N VAL A 136 -17.35 22.87 -0.36
CA VAL A 136 -16.89 23.24 0.99
C VAL A 136 -17.48 24.58 1.44
N ASP A 137 -17.72 25.51 0.51
CA ASP A 137 -18.39 26.80 0.76
C ASP A 137 -19.84 26.66 1.23
N ARG A 138 -20.38 25.44 1.31
CA ARG A 138 -21.74 25.18 1.78
C ARG A 138 -21.78 25.18 3.32
N PRO A 139 -22.80 25.76 3.97
CA PRO A 139 -22.87 25.93 5.43
C PRO A 139 -22.75 24.66 6.28
N ILE A 140 -22.90 23.47 5.68
CA ILE A 140 -22.82 22.16 6.34
C ILE A 140 -21.93 21.22 5.51
N ALA A 141 -20.75 21.70 5.10
CA ALA A 141 -19.76 20.83 4.50
C ALA A 141 -19.30 19.76 5.50
N SER A 142 -19.36 18.49 5.09
CA SER A 142 -18.96 17.38 5.96
C SER A 142 -17.44 17.33 6.13
N ALA A 143 -16.98 16.71 7.22
CA ALA A 143 -15.55 16.46 7.42
C ALA A 143 -14.91 15.71 6.22
N SER A 144 -15.66 14.79 5.61
CA SER A 144 -15.22 14.04 4.43
C SER A 144 -15.15 14.90 3.16
N THR A 145 -16.04 15.89 3.02
CA THR A 145 -15.99 16.88 1.92
C THR A 145 -14.78 17.80 2.09
N MET A 146 -14.56 18.30 3.30
CA MET A 146 -13.42 19.15 3.62
C MET A 146 -12.09 18.39 3.46
N SER A 147 -12.01 17.14 3.91
CA SER A 147 -10.78 16.35 3.73
C SER A 147 -10.50 16.05 2.26
N ALA A 148 -11.54 15.83 1.44
CA ALA A 148 -11.36 15.63 0.00
C ALA A 148 -10.82 16.90 -0.66
N TYR A 149 -11.36 18.09 -0.32
CA TYR A 149 -10.82 19.35 -0.82
C TYR A 149 -9.35 19.57 -0.42
N ALA A 150 -9.02 19.35 0.85
CA ALA A 150 -7.64 19.42 1.32
C ALA A 150 -6.73 18.43 0.57
N GLN A 151 -7.20 17.21 0.30
CA GLN A 151 -6.45 16.25 -0.51
C GLN A 151 -6.20 16.76 -1.93
N THR A 152 -7.19 17.38 -2.58
CA THR A 152 -7.01 17.97 -3.92
C THR A 152 -5.97 19.10 -3.91
N LEU A 153 -5.99 19.98 -2.89
CA LEU A 153 -4.96 21.02 -2.72
C LEU A 153 -3.56 20.42 -2.53
N PHE A 154 -3.47 19.35 -1.75
CA PHE A 154 -2.23 18.61 -1.52
C PHE A 154 -1.67 17.99 -2.81
N VAL A 155 -2.52 17.32 -3.61
CA VAL A 155 -2.15 16.71 -4.91
C VAL A 155 -1.67 17.78 -5.89
N LEU A 156 -2.34 18.93 -5.92
CA LEU A 156 -1.96 20.09 -6.74
C LEU A 156 -0.71 20.82 -6.22
N SER A 157 -0.08 20.35 -5.14
CA SER A 157 1.07 20.99 -4.49
C SER A 157 0.83 22.44 -4.05
N ARG A 158 -0.44 22.84 -3.86
CA ARG A 158 -0.85 24.18 -3.37
C ARG A 158 -0.75 24.21 -1.85
N PHE A 159 0.46 24.04 -1.32
CA PHE A 159 0.68 23.79 0.10
C PHE A 159 0.32 24.96 1.01
N ASP A 160 0.49 26.21 0.56
CA ASP A 160 0.11 27.38 1.36
C ASP A 160 -1.40 27.44 1.58
N GLU A 161 -2.18 27.19 0.53
CA GLU A 161 -3.64 27.11 0.60
C GLU A 161 -4.11 25.89 1.41
N PHE A 162 -3.43 24.75 1.26
CA PHE A 162 -3.66 23.58 2.09
C PHE A 162 -3.45 23.89 3.57
N ASP A 163 -2.32 24.50 3.94
CA ASP A 163 -1.97 24.80 5.32
C ASP A 163 -2.93 25.85 5.92
N GLN A 164 -3.34 26.85 5.13
CA GLN A 164 -4.38 27.82 5.53
C GLN A 164 -5.74 27.15 5.75
N PHE A 165 -6.16 26.27 4.83
CA PHE A 165 -7.41 25.55 4.92
C PHE A 165 -7.45 24.59 6.11
N MET A 166 -6.36 23.86 6.35
CA MET A 166 -6.24 22.95 7.50
C MET A 166 -6.29 23.70 8.85
N LYS A 167 -5.78 24.94 8.91
CA LYS A 167 -5.88 25.81 10.10
C LYS A 167 -7.30 26.31 10.34
N SER A 168 -8.01 26.71 9.28
CA SER A 168 -9.38 27.25 9.36
C SER A 168 -10.45 26.18 9.57
N ALA A 169 -10.17 24.92 9.24
CA ALA A 169 -11.09 23.81 9.44
C ALA A 169 -11.51 23.67 10.93
N PRO A 170 -12.80 23.45 11.23
CA PRO A 170 -13.28 23.28 12.59
C PRO A 170 -12.47 22.26 13.39
N ARG A 171 -12.06 22.61 14.62
CA ARG A 171 -11.19 21.75 15.46
C ARG A 171 -11.70 20.32 15.63
N ARG A 172 -13.03 20.12 15.68
CA ARG A 172 -13.67 18.78 15.74
C ARG A 172 -13.30 17.88 14.55
N HIS A 173 -12.95 18.44 13.40
CA HIS A 173 -12.58 17.72 12.19
C HIS A 173 -11.11 17.30 12.16
N ARG A 174 -10.24 17.89 12.98
CA ARG A 174 -8.83 17.42 13.11
C ARG A 174 -8.73 15.96 13.54
N ARG A 175 -9.77 15.48 14.23
CA ARG A 175 -9.92 14.08 14.67
C ARG A 175 -10.49 13.14 13.58
N HIS A 176 -10.95 13.67 12.46
CA HIS A 176 -11.44 12.88 11.33
C HIS A 176 -10.27 12.20 10.62
N ARG A 177 -10.49 10.96 10.19
CA ARG A 177 -9.51 10.11 9.51
C ARG A 177 -8.73 10.85 8.42
N GLY A 178 -9.42 11.53 7.50
CA GLY A 178 -8.78 12.19 6.35
C GLY A 178 -7.88 13.36 6.77
N PHE A 179 -8.31 14.14 7.75
CA PHE A 179 -7.52 15.26 8.27
C PHE A 179 -6.22 14.81 8.93
N LEU A 180 -6.30 13.79 9.78
CA LEU A 180 -5.13 13.26 10.48
C LEU A 180 -4.10 12.69 9.49
N ALA A 181 -4.55 11.94 8.47
CA ALA A 181 -3.68 11.43 7.42
C ALA A 181 -3.01 12.55 6.63
N LEU A 182 -3.78 13.55 6.17
CA LEU A 182 -3.23 14.66 5.38
C LEU A 182 -2.25 15.52 6.19
N GLN A 183 -2.51 15.72 7.49
CA GLN A 183 -1.58 16.41 8.37
C GLN A 183 -0.26 15.63 8.51
N ALA A 184 -0.33 14.30 8.70
CA ALA A 184 0.84 13.45 8.80
C ALA A 184 1.64 13.41 7.49
N MET A 185 0.97 13.30 6.34
CA MET A 185 1.60 13.38 5.01
C MET A 185 2.28 14.73 4.77
N ARG A 186 1.62 15.84 5.11
CA ARG A 186 2.20 17.18 5.01
C ARG A 186 3.43 17.34 5.90
N THR A 187 3.36 16.86 7.13
CA THR A 187 4.49 16.91 8.08
C THR A 187 5.67 16.08 7.57
N ALA A 188 5.40 14.89 7.00
CA ALA A 188 6.42 14.06 6.36
C ALA A 188 7.04 14.75 5.13
N SER A 189 6.24 15.44 4.30
CA SER A 189 6.75 16.20 3.14
C SER A 189 7.70 17.34 3.54
N GLN A 190 7.58 17.84 4.78
CA GLN A 190 8.47 18.85 5.35
C GLN A 190 9.70 18.23 6.02
N GLN A 191 9.91 16.92 5.90
CA GLN A 191 10.98 16.16 6.56
C GLN A 191 10.97 16.26 8.09
N ARG A 192 9.83 16.62 8.69
CA ARG A 192 9.62 16.66 10.14
C ARG A 192 9.22 15.25 10.61
N TRP A 193 10.17 14.34 10.49
CA TRP A 193 9.89 12.90 10.53
C TRP A 193 9.29 12.42 11.84
N ASP A 194 9.84 12.84 12.99
CA ASP A 194 9.35 12.38 14.29
C ASP A 194 7.94 12.90 14.59
N GLU A 195 7.63 14.13 14.19
CA GLU A 195 6.27 14.68 14.29
C GLU A 195 5.30 13.92 13.37
N ALA A 196 5.71 13.60 12.14
CA ALA A 196 4.92 12.79 11.24
C ALA A 196 4.68 11.37 11.78
N LEU A 197 5.70 10.74 12.38
CA LEU A 197 5.58 9.43 13.04
C LEU A 197 4.65 9.47 14.24
N ALA A 198 4.65 10.55 15.02
CA ALA A 198 3.71 10.74 16.12
C ALA A 198 2.26 10.81 15.61
N LEU A 199 2.02 11.55 14.52
CA LEU A 199 0.70 11.63 13.88
C LEU A 199 0.25 10.28 13.30
N TRP A 200 1.15 9.54 12.66
CA TRP A 200 0.84 8.20 12.14
C TRP A 200 0.61 7.18 13.26
N SER A 201 1.30 7.31 14.40
CA SER A 201 1.06 6.50 15.60
C SER A 201 -0.32 6.77 16.18
N GLU A 202 -0.73 8.04 16.27
CA GLU A 202 -2.11 8.40 16.63
C GLU A 202 -3.12 7.81 15.64
N PHE A 203 -2.84 7.90 14.34
CA PHE A 203 -3.70 7.35 13.31
C PHE A 203 -3.90 5.85 13.48
N ARG A 204 -2.81 5.07 13.63
CA ARG A 204 -2.84 3.61 13.83
C ARG A 204 -3.60 3.24 15.10
N ARG A 205 -3.40 3.96 16.21
CA ARG A 205 -4.15 3.74 17.47
C ARG A 205 -5.65 3.92 17.28
N ARG A 206 -6.06 4.89 16.46
CA ARG A 206 -7.47 5.27 16.27
C ARG A 206 -8.18 4.47 15.19
N TYR A 207 -7.43 4.08 14.16
CA TYR A 207 -7.91 3.34 13.00
C TYR A 207 -7.04 2.07 12.82
N PRO A 208 -7.03 1.14 13.80
CA PRO A 208 -6.08 0.02 13.81
C PRO A 208 -6.23 -0.92 12.62
N ARG A 209 -7.43 -1.01 12.04
CA ARG A 209 -7.73 -1.83 10.84
C ARG A 209 -7.52 -1.07 9.53
N ASP A 210 -7.11 0.19 9.58
CA ASP A 210 -6.89 1.00 8.39
C ASP A 210 -5.43 0.89 7.94
N LYS A 211 -5.26 0.25 6.79
CA LYS A 211 -3.99 -0.10 6.17
C LYS A 211 -3.12 1.12 5.86
N MET A 212 -3.76 2.25 5.52
CA MET A 212 -3.09 3.52 5.22
C MET A 212 -2.18 3.98 6.38
N GLY A 213 -2.64 3.82 7.62
CA GLY A 213 -1.87 4.24 8.78
C GLY A 213 -0.56 3.48 8.92
N TRP A 214 -0.58 2.18 8.63
CA TRP A 214 0.59 1.31 8.72
C TRP A 214 1.55 1.52 7.54
N GLU A 215 1.01 1.64 6.32
CA GLU A 215 1.78 1.98 5.12
C GLU A 215 2.59 3.26 5.28
N HIS A 216 1.90 4.34 5.64
CA HIS A 216 2.56 5.63 5.74
C HIS A 216 3.45 5.74 6.98
N TYR A 217 3.12 5.07 8.09
CA TYR A 217 4.03 4.97 9.22
C TYR A 217 5.35 4.31 8.82
N GLY A 218 5.29 3.14 8.17
CA GLY A 218 6.48 2.41 7.72
C GLY A 218 7.33 3.23 6.74
N ARG A 219 6.71 3.86 5.74
CA ARG A 219 7.42 4.74 4.80
C ARG A 219 8.07 5.94 5.48
N THR A 220 7.37 6.57 6.42
CA THR A 220 7.91 7.71 7.18
C THR A 220 9.09 7.27 8.05
N LEU A 221 8.99 6.10 8.68
CA LEU A 221 10.06 5.52 9.49
C LEU A 221 11.30 5.25 8.63
N HIS A 222 11.12 4.59 7.50
CA HIS A 222 12.19 4.32 6.55
C HIS A 222 12.86 5.61 6.05
N ALA A 223 12.07 6.61 5.66
CA ALA A 223 12.57 7.90 5.20
C ALA A 223 13.36 8.64 6.28
N ARG A 224 12.89 8.60 7.54
CA ARG A 224 13.62 9.16 8.68
C ARG A 224 14.96 8.50 8.88
N ASP A 225 14.98 7.17 8.94
CA ASP A 225 16.19 6.42 9.26
C ASP A 225 17.24 6.60 8.14
N LEU A 226 16.80 6.72 6.89
CA LEU A 226 17.65 7.13 5.77
C LEU A 226 18.15 8.57 5.91
N ALA A 227 17.32 9.53 6.33
CA ALA A 227 17.75 10.91 6.54
C ALA A 227 18.78 11.05 7.68
N LEU A 228 18.63 10.25 8.75
CA LEU A 228 19.62 10.14 9.82
C LEU A 228 20.95 9.59 9.29
N ALA A 229 20.91 8.54 8.47
CA ALA A 229 22.08 7.98 7.81
C ALA A 229 22.77 8.98 6.87
N ASP A 230 22.01 9.85 6.20
CA ASP A 230 22.56 10.89 5.32
C ASP A 230 23.26 12.05 6.08
N GLY A 231 23.24 12.05 7.42
CA GLY A 231 23.95 13.02 8.26
C GLY A 231 23.25 14.38 8.42
N LYS A 232 21.92 14.47 8.22
CA LYS A 232 21.17 15.73 8.37
C LYS A 232 19.92 15.56 9.25
N VAL A 233 20.06 15.85 10.55
CA VAL A 233 18.97 16.47 11.31
C VAL A 233 19.28 17.95 11.36
N GLY A 234 18.49 18.78 10.67
CA GLY A 234 18.59 20.23 10.74
C GLY A 234 19.08 20.89 9.46
N GLU A 235 18.23 20.91 8.44
CA GLU A 235 17.81 22.11 7.71
C GLU A 235 16.78 21.66 6.66
N PRO A 236 15.62 22.34 6.53
CA PRO A 236 14.65 22.01 5.50
C PRO A 236 15.30 22.32 4.14
N ASP A 237 15.61 21.27 3.38
CA ASP A 237 15.96 21.45 1.98
C ASP A 237 14.70 22.01 1.28
N ALA A 238 14.77 23.28 0.87
CA ALA A 238 13.68 24.00 0.20
C ALA A 238 13.41 23.47 -1.22
N SER A 239 14.06 22.36 -1.59
CA SER A 239 13.87 21.65 -2.84
C SER A 239 12.61 20.76 -2.82
N ALA A 240 11.57 21.32 -3.43
CA ALA A 240 10.46 20.68 -4.12
C ALA A 240 9.43 19.88 -3.30
N ALA A 241 8.29 20.54 -3.17
CA ALA A 241 6.95 19.99 -3.26
C ALA A 241 6.83 18.73 -4.17
N ALA A 242 6.99 17.54 -3.61
CA ALA A 242 6.70 16.31 -4.34
C ALA A 242 5.17 16.08 -4.39
N GLY A 243 4.61 16.01 -5.60
CA GLY A 243 3.28 15.46 -5.81
C GLY A 243 3.22 13.97 -5.40
N PRO A 244 2.06 13.45 -4.96
CA PRO A 244 1.94 12.05 -4.58
C PRO A 244 2.12 11.14 -5.81
N VAL A 245 3.21 10.38 -5.86
CA VAL A 245 3.43 9.33 -6.86
C VAL A 245 2.79 8.03 -6.37
N ALA A 246 2.22 7.27 -7.30
CA ALA A 246 1.50 6.04 -7.02
C ALA A 246 2.42 5.04 -6.30
N PRO A 247 2.13 4.71 -5.03
CA PRO A 247 2.96 3.76 -4.30
C PRO A 247 2.92 2.38 -4.95
N GLN A 248 3.96 1.57 -4.72
CA GLN A 248 3.84 0.12 -4.86
C GLN A 248 2.60 -0.33 -4.08
N LYS A 249 1.66 -0.98 -4.76
CA LYS A 249 0.38 -1.36 -4.17
C LYS A 249 0.56 -2.67 -3.43
N ILE A 250 0.97 -2.55 -2.18
CA ILE A 250 1.01 -3.65 -1.23
C ILE A 250 0.09 -3.30 -0.10
N GLU A 251 -0.90 -4.15 0.10
CA GLU A 251 -1.78 -4.07 1.24
C GLU A 251 -0.96 -4.13 2.53
N VAL A 252 -0.94 -3.15 3.45
CA VAL A 252 -0.26 -3.38 4.75
C VAL A 252 -1.22 -3.90 5.81
N VAL A 253 -0.75 -4.82 6.65
CA VAL A 253 -1.51 -5.42 7.76
C VAL A 253 -0.89 -5.00 9.08
N ALA A 254 -1.78 -4.77 10.05
CA ALA A 254 -1.42 -4.53 11.43
C ALA A 254 -1.05 -5.86 12.11
N ASP A 255 0.24 -6.16 12.23
CA ASP A 255 0.76 -7.35 12.92
C ASP A 255 2.15 -7.05 13.50
N GLU A 256 2.22 -6.72 14.80
CA GLU A 256 3.47 -6.33 15.45
C GLU A 256 4.41 -7.53 15.69
N ASP A 257 3.86 -8.74 15.84
CA ASP A 257 4.65 -9.96 16.00
C ASP A 257 5.34 -10.30 14.67
N ALA A 258 4.61 -10.24 13.56
CA ALA A 258 5.18 -10.36 12.22
C ALA A 258 6.21 -9.26 11.94
N ARG A 259 5.92 -8.01 12.31
CA ARG A 259 6.85 -6.88 12.17
C ARG A 259 8.16 -7.16 12.89
N SER A 260 8.09 -7.54 14.17
CA SER A 260 9.27 -7.81 15.01
C SER A 260 10.07 -9.01 14.49
N LEU A 261 9.38 -10.07 14.06
CA LEU A 261 10.01 -11.23 13.41
C LEU A 261 10.82 -10.81 12.19
N LEU A 262 10.20 -10.07 11.27
CA LEU A 262 10.75 -9.71 9.97
C LEU A 262 11.89 -8.68 10.04
N LEU A 263 11.97 -7.89 11.11
CA LEU A 263 13.11 -7.00 11.39
C LEU A 263 14.41 -7.76 11.66
N GLY A 264 14.33 -9.02 12.06
CA GLY A 264 15.52 -9.86 12.25
C GLY A 264 15.96 -10.63 11.00
N PHE A 265 15.44 -10.26 9.83
CA PHE A 265 15.85 -10.77 8.52
C PHE A 265 16.36 -9.63 7.63
N GLU A 266 17.29 -9.92 6.74
CA GLU A 266 17.85 -8.96 5.78
C GLU A 266 17.89 -9.54 4.37
N SER A 267 17.37 -8.82 3.38
CA SER A 267 17.39 -9.27 1.99
C SER A 267 18.79 -9.08 1.37
N LEU A 268 19.21 -10.06 0.57
CA LEU A 268 20.37 -10.00 -0.31
C LEU A 268 20.00 -9.69 -1.77
N GLY A 269 18.73 -9.43 -2.05
CA GLY A 269 18.33 -8.58 -3.18
C GLY A 269 18.23 -9.19 -4.56
N GLU A 270 18.05 -10.51 -4.71
CA GLU A 270 17.81 -11.07 -6.06
C GLU A 270 16.63 -10.38 -6.76
N ASN A 271 15.60 -10.01 -6.01
CA ASN A 271 14.61 -9.04 -6.43
C ASN A 271 14.00 -8.28 -5.22
N CYS A 272 12.96 -7.48 -5.46
CA CYS A 272 12.28 -6.69 -4.43
C CYS A 272 11.33 -7.48 -3.52
N GLU A 273 10.98 -8.73 -3.83
CA GLU A 273 9.87 -9.49 -3.22
C GLU A 273 9.98 -9.52 -1.70
N PHE A 274 11.14 -9.88 -1.14
CA PHE A 274 11.27 -9.97 0.31
C PHE A 274 11.20 -8.60 1.00
N GLY A 275 11.74 -7.54 0.38
CA GLY A 275 11.58 -6.17 0.89
C GLY A 275 10.11 -5.74 0.97
N LEU A 276 9.29 -6.23 0.03
CA LEU A 276 7.84 -6.04 -0.02
C LEU A 276 7.09 -6.88 1.01
N VAL A 277 7.54 -8.10 1.29
CA VAL A 277 7.06 -8.90 2.44
C VAL A 277 7.31 -8.16 3.74
N GLN A 278 8.51 -7.61 3.96
CA GLN A 278 8.78 -6.80 5.16
C GLN A 278 7.83 -5.60 5.25
N ARG A 279 7.66 -4.87 4.15
CA ARG A 279 6.76 -3.70 4.06
C ARG A 279 5.29 -4.05 4.33
N ARG A 280 4.80 -5.20 3.84
CA ARG A 280 3.44 -5.76 4.08
C ARG A 280 3.08 -5.78 5.56
N PHE A 281 4.05 -6.05 6.43
CA PHE A 281 3.88 -6.18 7.88
C PHE A 281 4.49 -5.00 8.64
N GLY A 282 4.82 -3.90 7.95
CA GLY A 282 5.35 -2.68 8.58
C GLY A 282 6.78 -2.81 9.11
N ALA A 283 7.53 -3.84 8.70
CA ALA A 283 8.96 -3.97 8.94
C ALA A 283 9.72 -3.19 7.86
N GLU A 284 10.52 -2.21 8.26
CA GLU A 284 11.20 -1.32 7.33
C GLU A 284 12.71 -1.20 7.66
N PRO A 285 13.46 -2.32 7.68
CA PRO A 285 14.89 -2.26 7.94
C PRO A 285 15.62 -1.47 6.84
N LEU A 286 16.69 -0.77 7.24
CA LEU A 286 17.68 -0.23 6.33
C LEU A 286 18.57 -1.39 5.86
N GLY A 287 18.57 -1.70 4.56
CA GLY A 287 19.40 -2.76 4.00
C GLY A 287 19.91 -2.37 2.61
N LEU A 288 21.19 -2.61 2.35
CA LEU A 288 21.85 -2.25 1.09
C LEU A 288 21.25 -2.95 -0.12
N LEU A 289 20.80 -4.20 0.03
CA LEU A 289 20.31 -5.01 -1.09
C LEU A 289 18.78 -5.21 -1.05
N ARG A 290 18.06 -4.45 -0.20
CA ARG A 290 16.65 -4.72 0.09
C ARG A 290 15.71 -4.61 -1.11
N PHE A 291 15.97 -3.63 -1.97
CA PHE A 291 15.16 -3.36 -3.17
C PHE A 291 16.04 -3.39 -4.42
N ASN A 292 16.98 -4.33 -4.43
CA ASN A 292 17.89 -4.50 -5.55
C ASN A 292 17.38 -5.58 -6.52
N ASN A 293 18.02 -5.62 -7.69
CA ASN A 293 18.01 -6.76 -8.59
C ASN A 293 19.45 -7.31 -8.65
N VAL A 294 19.69 -8.45 -8.01
CA VAL A 294 21.03 -8.98 -7.76
C VAL A 294 21.21 -10.35 -8.42
N GLN A 295 22.21 -10.46 -9.29
CA GLN A 295 22.65 -11.73 -9.82
C GLN A 295 23.66 -12.40 -8.87
N LEU A 296 23.58 -13.72 -8.73
CA LEU A 296 24.46 -14.48 -7.82
C LEU A 296 25.95 -14.22 -8.09
N GLY A 297 26.38 -14.29 -9.36
CA GLY A 297 27.80 -14.10 -9.72
C GLY A 297 28.32 -12.72 -9.33
N SER A 298 27.52 -11.67 -9.59
CA SER A 298 27.82 -10.30 -9.15
C SER A 298 27.92 -10.20 -7.63
N LEU A 299 26.99 -10.81 -6.90
CA LEU A 299 27.01 -10.82 -5.43
C LEU A 299 28.25 -11.51 -4.88
N LEU A 300 28.62 -12.68 -5.41
CA LEU A 300 29.82 -13.41 -4.99
C LEU A 300 31.09 -12.57 -5.24
N THR A 301 31.14 -11.86 -6.36
CA THR A 301 32.28 -11.00 -6.72
C THR A 301 32.36 -9.77 -5.81
N ALA A 302 31.20 -9.17 -5.49
CA ALA A 302 31.10 -8.05 -4.56
C ALA A 302 31.47 -8.46 -3.12
N LEU A 303 31.02 -9.64 -2.66
CA LEU A 303 31.40 -10.22 -1.36
C LEU A 303 32.90 -10.50 -1.29
N ALA A 304 33.48 -11.13 -2.31
CA ALA A 304 34.91 -11.44 -2.35
C ALA A 304 35.80 -10.17 -2.29
N SER A 305 35.30 -9.05 -2.80
CA SER A 305 35.95 -7.74 -2.74
C SER A 305 35.48 -6.88 -1.56
N GLN A 306 34.68 -7.44 -0.64
CA GLN A 306 34.11 -6.73 0.51
C GLN A 306 33.38 -5.42 0.15
N PHE A 307 32.79 -5.37 -1.05
CA PHE A 307 32.16 -4.18 -1.62
C PHE A 307 33.07 -2.95 -1.64
N GLN A 308 34.39 -3.15 -1.81
CA GLN A 308 35.39 -2.09 -1.79
C GLN A 308 34.98 -0.92 -2.69
N ASP A 309 35.10 0.31 -2.19
CA ASP A 309 34.77 1.57 -2.87
C ASP A 309 33.30 1.71 -3.34
N MET A 310 32.37 0.84 -2.89
CA MET A 310 30.96 0.98 -3.22
C MET A 310 30.38 2.25 -2.59
N GLY A 311 29.67 3.04 -3.40
CA GLY A 311 29.14 4.35 -3.00
C GLY A 311 30.03 5.52 -3.39
N GLU A 312 31.27 5.28 -3.84
CA GLU A 312 32.14 6.33 -4.38
C GLU A 312 31.63 6.82 -5.75
N PRO A 313 31.78 8.12 -6.09
CA PRO A 313 31.31 8.65 -7.37
C PRO A 313 31.92 7.96 -8.60
N ALA A 314 33.13 7.39 -8.48
CA ALA A 314 33.81 6.70 -9.57
C ALA A 314 33.21 5.32 -9.89
N THR A 315 32.62 4.66 -8.89
CA THR A 315 32.08 3.30 -8.98
C THR A 315 30.55 3.29 -8.99
N THR A 316 29.92 4.43 -8.69
CA THR A 316 28.47 4.56 -8.57
C THR A 316 27.89 5.22 -9.81
N GLU A 317 26.65 4.86 -10.12
CA GLU A 317 25.88 5.47 -11.20
C GLU A 317 24.43 5.66 -10.78
N MET A 318 23.84 6.80 -11.15
CA MET A 318 22.40 7.03 -11.06
C MET A 318 21.80 7.08 -12.47
N VAL A 319 20.84 6.20 -12.74
CA VAL A 319 20.21 6.05 -14.06
C VAL A 319 18.71 6.29 -13.94
N PRO A 320 18.11 7.19 -14.74
CA PRO A 320 16.66 7.31 -14.82
C PRO A 320 16.08 6.13 -15.62
N PHE A 321 15.11 5.41 -15.05
CA PHE A 321 14.38 4.34 -15.71
C PHE A 321 12.92 4.32 -15.26
N MET A 322 11.98 4.22 -16.20
CA MET A 322 10.53 4.20 -15.89
C MET A 322 10.09 5.35 -14.96
N ASN A 323 10.64 6.55 -15.18
CA ASN A 323 10.43 7.77 -14.39
C ASN A 323 11.00 7.77 -12.95
N GLU A 324 11.70 6.72 -12.53
CA GLU A 324 12.40 6.62 -11.25
C GLU A 324 13.93 6.75 -11.46
N TYR A 325 14.65 7.35 -10.51
CA TYR A 325 16.10 7.22 -10.44
C TYR A 325 16.47 5.88 -9.79
N PHE A 326 17.23 5.06 -10.49
CA PHE A 326 17.91 3.90 -9.93
C PHE A 326 19.33 4.29 -9.57
N ILE A 327 19.89 3.63 -8.56
CA ILE A 327 21.31 3.72 -8.24
C ILE A 327 21.95 2.34 -8.31
N GLN A 328 23.14 2.25 -8.89
CA GLN A 328 23.85 0.99 -9.06
C GLN A 328 25.37 1.16 -8.93
N ASP A 329 26.05 0.08 -8.55
CA ASP A 329 27.51 -0.02 -8.72
C ASP A 329 27.83 -0.46 -10.15
N ARG A 330 28.74 0.26 -10.80
CA ARG A 330 29.14 0.05 -12.20
C ARG A 330 29.82 -1.29 -12.45
N ARG A 331 30.46 -1.87 -11.43
CA ARG A 331 31.28 -3.08 -11.57
C ARG A 331 30.44 -4.35 -11.46
N TRP A 332 29.44 -4.34 -10.57
CA TRP A 332 28.66 -5.53 -10.24
C TRP A 332 27.20 -5.44 -10.69
N GLY A 333 26.71 -4.27 -11.11
CA GLY A 333 25.35 -4.12 -11.61
C GLY A 333 24.28 -4.34 -10.51
N LEU A 334 24.57 -3.96 -9.28
CA LEU A 334 23.68 -4.09 -8.12
C LEU A 334 22.65 -2.96 -8.07
N ALA A 335 21.78 -2.88 -9.07
CA ALA A 335 20.81 -1.79 -9.21
C ALA A 335 19.74 -1.82 -8.10
N MET A 336 19.46 -0.65 -7.51
CA MET A 336 18.52 -0.42 -6.41
C MET A 336 17.43 0.58 -6.81
N HIS A 337 16.18 0.27 -6.43
CA HIS A 337 15.09 1.26 -6.41
C HIS A 337 15.33 2.33 -5.34
N THR A 338 15.38 3.60 -5.74
CA THR A 338 15.51 4.73 -4.80
C THR A 338 14.15 5.24 -4.34
N PHE A 339 13.08 4.94 -5.09
CA PHE A 339 11.75 5.51 -4.97
C PHE A 339 11.70 7.05 -5.10
N LEU A 340 12.72 7.63 -5.75
CA LEU A 340 12.81 9.05 -6.07
C LEU A 340 12.65 9.21 -7.58
N PHE A 341 11.72 10.08 -7.98
CA PHE A 341 11.27 10.19 -9.37
C PHE A 341 11.87 11.42 -10.06
N VAL A 342 11.97 11.35 -11.39
CA VAL A 342 12.54 12.42 -12.20
C VAL A 342 11.78 13.74 -11.97
N GLY A 343 12.52 14.82 -11.76
CA GLY A 343 11.97 16.15 -11.50
C GLY A 343 11.58 16.43 -10.04
N GLN A 344 11.71 15.47 -9.13
CA GLN A 344 11.44 15.71 -7.70
C GLN A 344 12.54 16.49 -6.99
N GLN A 345 13.80 16.39 -7.43
CA GLN A 345 14.95 17.05 -6.84
C GLN A 345 15.98 17.36 -7.92
N ASP A 346 16.90 18.28 -7.62
CA ASP A 346 18.08 18.49 -8.45
C ASP A 346 18.90 17.18 -8.55
N PRO A 347 19.18 16.67 -9.76
CA PRO A 347 19.84 15.38 -9.94
C PRO A 347 21.26 15.33 -9.35
N ASP A 348 22.02 16.42 -9.39
CA ASP A 348 23.40 16.44 -8.90
C ASP A 348 23.46 16.43 -7.38
N VAL A 349 22.55 17.17 -6.74
CA VAL A 349 22.36 17.13 -5.28
C VAL A 349 21.92 15.74 -4.85
N LEU A 350 20.94 15.16 -5.57
CA LEU A 350 20.42 13.83 -5.29
C LEU A 350 21.52 12.75 -5.45
N TYR A 351 22.29 12.81 -6.52
CA TYR A 351 23.37 11.85 -6.78
C TYR A 351 24.39 11.80 -5.64
N LYS A 352 24.90 12.97 -5.22
CA LYS A 352 25.86 13.07 -4.10
C LYS A 352 25.28 12.50 -2.79
N LYS A 353 23.99 12.73 -2.55
CA LYS A 353 23.28 12.18 -1.38
C LYS A 353 23.21 10.66 -1.45
N LEU A 354 22.82 10.10 -2.59
CA LEU A 354 22.70 8.67 -2.77
C LEU A 354 24.06 7.94 -2.70
N CYS A 355 25.14 8.53 -3.21
CA CYS A 355 26.51 8.01 -3.03
C CYS A 355 26.86 7.79 -1.55
N ARG A 356 26.69 8.82 -0.70
CA ARG A 356 26.94 8.70 0.75
C ARG A 356 26.05 7.65 1.41
N ARG A 357 24.79 7.59 1.01
CA ARG A 357 23.84 6.60 1.51
C ARG A 357 24.25 5.18 1.18
N ILE A 358 24.70 4.92 -0.05
CA ILE A 358 25.19 3.60 -0.46
C ILE A 358 26.44 3.22 0.33
N ALA A 359 27.38 4.15 0.53
CA ALA A 359 28.56 3.91 1.36
C ALA A 359 28.18 3.53 2.80
N TYR A 360 27.24 4.27 3.42
CA TYR A 360 26.73 3.95 4.76
C TYR A 360 26.03 2.58 4.80
N LEU A 361 25.15 2.29 3.84
CA LEU A 361 24.42 1.02 3.79
C LEU A 361 25.36 -0.16 3.57
N LYS A 362 26.46 0.04 2.83
CA LYS A 362 27.55 -0.92 2.67
C LYS A 362 28.25 -1.19 4.00
N ASP A 363 28.70 -0.16 4.71
CA ASP A 363 29.34 -0.33 6.03
C ASP A 363 28.40 -1.03 7.02
N LYS A 364 27.11 -0.66 7.00
CA LYS A 364 26.09 -1.30 7.84
C LYS A 364 25.90 -2.79 7.48
N LEU A 365 25.83 -3.13 6.19
CA LEU A 365 25.71 -4.54 5.75
C LEU A 365 26.90 -5.35 6.25
N LEU A 366 28.13 -4.84 6.11
CA LEU A 366 29.35 -5.51 6.58
C LEU A 366 29.32 -5.71 8.10
N SER A 367 28.86 -4.72 8.86
CA SER A 367 28.66 -4.85 10.31
C SER A 367 27.62 -5.91 10.67
N ASP A 368 26.47 -5.92 10.00
CA ASP A 368 25.39 -6.90 10.24
C ASP A 368 25.85 -8.34 9.91
N LEU A 369 26.66 -8.51 8.85
CA LEU A 369 27.26 -9.80 8.49
C LEU A 369 28.24 -10.27 9.58
N ALA A 370 29.13 -9.40 10.05
CA ALA A 370 30.10 -9.71 11.10
C ALA A 370 29.43 -10.10 12.42
N GLU A 371 28.35 -9.43 12.78
CA GLU A 371 27.60 -9.72 14.01
C GLU A 371 26.81 -11.03 13.95
N GLY A 372 26.40 -11.49 12.75
CA GLY A 372 25.68 -12.76 12.55
C GLY A 372 24.33 -12.86 13.30
N ARG A 373 23.75 -11.73 13.73
CA ARG A 373 22.48 -11.70 14.49
C ARG A 373 21.26 -11.96 13.61
N LYS A 374 21.30 -11.52 12.35
CA LYS A 374 20.20 -11.63 11.41
C LYS A 374 20.28 -12.92 10.58
N VAL A 375 19.14 -13.26 9.99
CA VAL A 375 19.06 -14.24 8.90
C VAL A 375 19.03 -13.49 7.58
N PHE A 376 19.99 -13.76 6.71
CA PHE A 376 20.05 -13.19 5.38
C PHE A 376 19.21 -14.00 4.42
N VAL A 377 18.52 -13.34 3.49
CA VAL A 377 17.55 -13.97 2.59
C VAL A 377 17.98 -13.76 1.15
N PHE A 378 18.18 -14.84 0.41
CA PHE A 378 18.45 -14.80 -1.03
C PHE A 378 17.38 -15.59 -1.79
N THR A 379 16.52 -14.88 -2.52
CA THR A 379 15.56 -15.47 -3.44
C THR A 379 16.28 -15.87 -4.74
N GLY A 380 15.82 -16.90 -5.47
CA GLY A 380 16.45 -17.24 -6.74
C GLY A 380 16.02 -18.57 -7.31
N GLN A 381 15.04 -18.58 -8.22
CA GLN A 381 14.46 -19.83 -8.73
C GLN A 381 15.43 -20.64 -9.59
N SER A 382 16.45 -19.99 -10.16
CA SER A 382 17.52 -20.62 -10.95
C SER A 382 18.73 -21.06 -10.13
N LEU A 383 18.72 -20.86 -8.80
CA LEU A 383 19.84 -21.20 -7.93
C LEU A 383 20.02 -22.72 -7.83
N THR A 384 21.26 -23.20 -7.94
CA THR A 384 21.64 -24.59 -7.69
C THR A 384 22.09 -24.78 -6.23
N MET A 385 22.10 -26.02 -5.73
CA MET A 385 22.58 -26.30 -4.37
C MET A 385 24.06 -25.89 -4.20
N ASP A 386 24.89 -26.10 -5.22
CA ASP A 386 26.30 -25.67 -5.21
C ASP A 386 26.42 -24.14 -5.16
N GLY A 387 25.60 -23.42 -5.93
CA GLY A 387 25.55 -21.96 -5.88
C GLY A 387 25.10 -21.44 -4.51
N LEU A 388 24.14 -22.11 -3.88
CA LEU A 388 23.69 -21.78 -2.52
C LEU A 388 24.80 -21.99 -1.49
N ARG A 389 25.50 -23.12 -1.55
CA ARG A 389 26.65 -23.41 -0.67
C ARG A 389 27.79 -22.42 -0.88
N ALA A 390 28.08 -22.06 -2.13
CA ALA A 390 29.09 -21.05 -2.45
C ALA A 390 28.72 -19.67 -1.88
N LEU A 391 27.46 -19.27 -1.96
CA LEU A 391 26.99 -18.02 -1.35
C LEU A 391 27.10 -18.05 0.18
N HIS A 392 26.67 -19.14 0.82
CA HIS A 392 26.77 -19.27 2.27
C HIS A 392 28.23 -19.23 2.73
N ALA A 393 29.12 -19.97 2.08
CA ALA A 393 30.55 -19.94 2.37
C ALA A 393 31.16 -18.54 2.19
N ALA A 394 30.77 -17.81 1.13
CA ALA A 394 31.24 -16.43 0.92
C ALA A 394 30.78 -15.49 2.04
N LEU A 395 29.53 -15.62 2.51
CA LEU A 395 29.01 -14.83 3.63
C LEU A 395 29.68 -15.20 4.96
N GLU A 396 30.02 -16.47 5.18
CA GLU A 396 30.69 -16.94 6.39
C GLU A 396 32.11 -16.39 6.56
N THR A 397 32.72 -15.87 5.48
CA THR A 397 34.01 -15.16 5.59
C THR A 397 33.94 -13.87 6.42
N PHE A 398 32.74 -13.31 6.61
CA PHE A 398 32.52 -12.10 7.40
C PHE A 398 32.15 -12.41 8.87
N GLY A 399 31.45 -13.50 9.13
CA GLY A 399 30.93 -13.84 10.46
C GLY A 399 30.04 -15.08 10.43
N PRO A 400 29.40 -15.47 11.56
CA PRO A 400 28.56 -16.66 11.66
C PRO A 400 27.18 -16.43 11.03
N VAL A 401 27.18 -16.17 9.72
CA VAL A 401 26.00 -15.76 8.95
C VAL A 401 25.03 -16.92 8.80
N LYS A 402 23.75 -16.64 9.07
CA LYS A 402 22.63 -17.54 8.72
C LYS A 402 22.05 -17.12 7.38
N LEU A 403 21.88 -18.07 6.47
CA LEU A 403 21.32 -17.86 5.14
C LEU A 403 20.03 -18.68 4.97
N LEU A 404 18.96 -17.99 4.57
CA LEU A 404 17.72 -18.57 4.08
C LEU A 404 17.64 -18.37 2.57
N HIS A 405 17.55 -19.47 1.84
CA HIS A 405 17.15 -19.46 0.44
C HIS A 405 15.67 -19.84 0.32
N THR A 406 14.92 -19.17 -0.56
CA THR A 406 13.54 -19.57 -0.86
C THR A 406 13.37 -19.94 -2.32
N ARG A 407 12.63 -21.03 -2.54
CA ARG A 407 12.29 -21.54 -3.87
C ARG A 407 10.83 -21.95 -3.97
N VAL A 408 10.33 -22.08 -5.18
CA VAL A 408 8.98 -22.62 -5.44
C VAL A 408 9.00 -24.15 -5.35
N VAL A 409 7.90 -24.72 -4.89
CA VAL A 409 7.70 -26.19 -4.89
C VAL A 409 7.62 -26.67 -6.35
N THR A 410 8.61 -27.46 -6.77
CA THR A 410 8.72 -28.02 -8.13
C THR A 410 9.20 -29.47 -8.06
N ALA A 411 8.73 -30.33 -8.97
CA ALA A 411 9.05 -31.77 -8.98
C ALA A 411 10.49 -32.11 -9.43
N ASP A 412 11.20 -31.17 -10.05
CA ASP A 412 12.57 -31.37 -10.56
C ASP A 412 13.52 -30.30 -10.01
N ALA A 413 13.92 -30.48 -8.76
CA ALA A 413 14.69 -29.50 -8.01
C ALA A 413 16.17 -29.90 -7.98
N ALA A 414 16.98 -29.30 -8.86
CA ALA A 414 18.43 -29.51 -9.03
C ALA A 414 19.23 -29.67 -7.70
N GLY A 415 19.26 -30.87 -7.15
CA GLY A 415 19.95 -31.23 -5.90
C GLY A 415 19.35 -30.67 -4.61
N PHE A 416 18.13 -30.10 -4.63
CA PHE A 416 17.48 -29.61 -3.41
C PHE A 416 16.57 -30.69 -2.80
N PRO A 417 16.40 -30.69 -1.46
CA PRO A 417 15.44 -31.59 -0.83
C PRO A 417 14.01 -31.27 -1.25
N ASP A 418 13.10 -32.23 -1.07
CA ASP A 418 11.68 -31.98 -1.22
C ASP A 418 11.14 -31.16 -0.04
N GLY A 419 10.10 -30.37 -0.31
CA GLY A 419 9.42 -29.58 0.71
C GLY A 419 8.06 -29.07 0.25
N ARG A 420 7.21 -28.70 1.21
CA ARG A 420 5.88 -28.13 0.94
C ARG A 420 5.84 -26.64 1.22
N ALA A 421 4.89 -25.94 0.62
CA ALA A 421 4.69 -24.51 0.83
C ALA A 421 4.62 -24.16 2.34
N GLY A 422 5.43 -23.19 2.76
CA GLY A 422 5.58 -22.77 4.15
C GLY A 422 6.50 -23.66 5.00
N GLU A 423 7.12 -24.70 4.44
CA GLU A 423 8.12 -25.53 5.12
C GLU A 423 9.54 -25.00 4.95
N VAL A 424 10.42 -25.45 5.85
CA VAL A 424 11.83 -25.11 5.89
C VAL A 424 12.61 -26.39 6.15
N VAL A 425 13.64 -26.62 5.35
CA VAL A 425 14.62 -27.70 5.52
C VAL A 425 15.96 -27.08 5.92
N SER A 426 16.56 -27.59 7.00
CA SER A 426 17.93 -27.23 7.39
C SER A 426 18.89 -28.07 6.56
N ILE A 427 19.75 -27.40 5.80
CA ILE A 427 20.76 -28.06 4.95
C ILE A 427 22.05 -28.27 5.73
N ASP A 428 22.44 -27.26 6.51
CA ASP A 428 23.64 -27.25 7.34
C ASP A 428 23.45 -26.25 8.50
N ARG A 429 24.45 -26.11 9.37
CA ARG A 429 24.46 -25.09 10.43
C ARG A 429 24.32 -23.70 9.81
N GLY A 430 23.19 -23.06 10.08
CA GLY A 430 22.91 -21.71 9.58
C GLY A 430 22.45 -21.64 8.12
N LEU A 431 22.29 -22.78 7.43
CA LEU A 431 21.84 -22.81 6.03
C LEU A 431 20.45 -23.45 5.91
N PHE A 432 19.49 -22.68 5.41
CA PHE A 432 18.08 -23.07 5.35
C PHE A 432 17.51 -22.93 3.93
N VAL A 433 16.61 -23.84 3.56
CA VAL A 433 15.81 -23.76 2.33
C VAL A 433 14.34 -23.71 2.71
N GLY A 434 13.65 -22.63 2.34
CA GLY A 434 12.21 -22.45 2.49
C GLY A 434 11.46 -22.64 1.17
N TYR A 435 10.23 -23.15 1.26
CA TYR A 435 9.44 -23.48 0.07
C TYR A 435 8.19 -22.61 -0.03
N LEU A 436 8.03 -21.94 -1.17
CA LEU A 436 6.89 -21.10 -1.52
C LEU A 436 5.96 -21.86 -2.46
N ARG A 437 4.65 -21.62 -2.36
CA ARG A 437 3.68 -22.20 -3.32
C ARG A 437 3.82 -21.62 -4.73
N ARG A 438 4.32 -20.37 -4.84
CA ARG A 438 4.48 -19.62 -6.09
C ARG A 438 5.47 -18.47 -5.85
N PRO A 439 6.16 -17.98 -6.90
CA PRO A 439 6.99 -16.80 -6.77
C PRO A 439 6.10 -15.55 -6.68
N GLY A 440 6.67 -14.44 -6.21
CA GLY A 440 6.07 -13.13 -6.40
C GLY A 440 5.99 -12.80 -7.89
N VAL A 441 4.81 -12.38 -8.35
CA VAL A 441 4.62 -11.92 -9.74
C VAL A 441 4.24 -10.46 -9.72
N THR A 442 4.86 -9.67 -10.61
CA THR A 442 4.56 -8.25 -10.77
C THR A 442 3.82 -7.97 -12.07
N ALA A 443 2.82 -7.09 -11.99
CA ALA A 443 2.17 -6.47 -13.14
C ALA A 443 2.23 -4.94 -12.95
N GLY A 444 3.30 -4.31 -13.44
CA GLY A 444 3.58 -2.90 -13.16
C GLY A 444 3.95 -2.67 -11.70
N ASN A 445 3.08 -1.96 -10.95
CA ASN A 445 3.30 -1.65 -9.52
C ASN A 445 2.51 -2.57 -8.58
N ASP A 446 1.75 -3.53 -9.12
CA ASP A 446 0.96 -4.51 -8.39
C ASP A 446 1.77 -5.80 -8.22
N TRP A 447 1.96 -6.23 -6.97
CA TRP A 447 2.68 -7.45 -6.62
C TRP A 447 1.74 -8.49 -6.03
N ASP A 448 1.69 -9.67 -6.65
CA ASP A 448 1.02 -10.83 -6.09
C ASP A 448 2.05 -11.74 -5.42
N ILE A 449 2.12 -11.75 -4.08
CA ILE A 449 3.13 -12.46 -3.28
C ILE A 449 2.45 -13.48 -2.36
N ALA A 450 3.10 -14.62 -2.11
CA ALA A 450 2.63 -15.64 -1.16
C ALA A 450 2.98 -15.26 0.30
N PHE A 451 2.38 -14.18 0.82
CA PHE A 451 2.74 -13.61 2.13
C PHE A 451 2.63 -14.60 3.32
N GLU A 452 1.62 -15.48 3.31
CA GLU A 452 1.44 -16.48 4.37
C GLU A 452 2.55 -17.53 4.39
N ASP A 453 3.03 -17.95 3.22
CA ASP A 453 4.15 -18.90 3.11
C ASP A 453 5.43 -18.25 3.65
N TRP A 454 5.69 -16.99 3.27
CA TRP A 454 6.81 -16.20 3.77
C TRP A 454 6.81 -16.07 5.30
N LEU A 455 5.66 -15.74 5.92
CA LEU A 455 5.56 -15.68 7.37
C LEU A 455 5.81 -17.04 8.02
N ALA A 456 5.24 -18.11 7.48
CA ALA A 456 5.44 -19.47 8.00
C ALA A 456 6.93 -19.86 7.95
N ILE A 457 7.61 -19.59 6.82
CA ILE A 457 9.04 -19.82 6.65
C ILE A 457 9.85 -19.03 7.68
N CYS A 458 9.62 -17.72 7.79
CA CYS A 458 10.39 -16.87 8.70
C CYS A 458 10.21 -17.30 10.17
N ARG A 459 8.99 -17.67 10.58
CA ARG A 459 8.73 -18.20 11.93
C ARG A 459 9.50 -19.50 12.20
N LYS A 460 9.49 -20.43 11.23
CA LYS A 460 10.21 -21.71 11.34
C LYS A 460 11.71 -21.50 11.42
N VAL A 461 12.30 -20.67 10.55
CA VAL A 461 13.73 -20.36 10.60
C VAL A 461 14.11 -19.73 11.93
N ARG A 462 13.33 -18.76 12.44
CA ARG A 462 13.57 -18.15 13.75
C ARG A 462 13.59 -19.21 14.85
N SER A 463 12.59 -20.09 14.89
CA SER A 463 12.53 -21.18 15.86
C SER A 463 13.75 -22.12 15.79
N LEU A 464 14.24 -22.45 14.59
CA LEU A 464 15.42 -23.29 14.40
C LEU A 464 16.69 -22.60 14.89
N VAL A 465 16.86 -21.32 14.55
CA VAL A 465 18.01 -20.50 15.00
C VAL A 465 18.04 -20.38 16.52
N ASP A 466 16.89 -20.11 17.14
CA ASP A 466 16.78 -19.97 18.59
C ASP A 466 17.09 -21.31 19.29
N ALA A 467 16.58 -22.43 18.78
CA ALA A 467 16.88 -23.76 19.31
C ALA A 467 18.37 -24.12 19.23
N SER A 468 19.04 -23.82 18.10
CA SER A 468 20.48 -24.03 17.96
C SER A 468 21.31 -23.14 18.90
N SER A 469 20.84 -21.92 19.19
CA SER A 469 21.54 -21.02 20.13
C SER A 469 21.49 -21.51 21.57
N VAL A 470 20.36 -22.08 21.99
CA VAL A 470 20.20 -22.70 23.32
C VAL A 470 21.09 -23.94 23.43
N ALA A 471 21.11 -24.79 22.40
CA ALA A 471 21.95 -25.99 22.38
C ALA A 471 23.46 -25.69 22.37
N ALA A 472 23.89 -24.52 21.87
CA ALA A 472 25.28 -24.10 21.89
C ALA A 472 25.71 -23.43 23.22
N ALA A 473 24.73 -23.02 24.05
CA ALA A 473 24.97 -22.37 25.35
C ALA A 473 24.84 -23.34 26.54
N ALA A 474 24.21 -24.50 26.33
CA ALA A 474 24.17 -25.63 27.26
C ALA A 474 25.38 -26.54 27.05
#